data_AF-A0A4Y2US93-F1
#
_entry.id   AF-A0A4Y2US93-F1
#
_cell.length_a   1.000
_cell.length_b   1.000
_cell.length_c   1.000
_cell.angle_alpha   90.00
_cell.angle_beta   90.00
_cell.angle_gamma   90.00
#
_symmetry.space_group_name_H-M   'P 1'
#
loop_
_entity.id
_entity.type
_entity.pdbx_description
1 polymer ?
#
loop_
_entity_poly.entity_id
_entity_poly.type
_entity_poly.pdbx_seq_one_letter_code
_entity_poly.pdbx_strand_id
1 'polypeptide(L)'
;MHVQDSNKNRTAHPKQYLVMTHEIAPRKIGEKQDGSEEANYGAKAKTVEDLMKEFKIKIMKIDEENMDMEFDMIGIGPPIANAIRRILLAEIPTMAIDKIHLYNNTTVIPDEVLTHRIGLVPIKVDPRLFVSKANG
;
A
#
# COMPACT_ATOMS: atom_id res chain seq x y z
N MET A 1 -35.70 18.41 53.74
CA MET A 1 -35.84 19.79 53.24
C MET A 1 -34.45 20.31 52.92
N HIS A 2 -34.22 20.68 51.66
CA HIS A 2 -33.17 21.59 51.16
C HIS A 2 -31.65 21.29 51.36
N VAL A 3 -31.04 20.85 50.25
CA VAL A 3 -29.82 21.34 49.53
C VAL A 3 -28.95 22.44 50.20
N GLN A 4 -27.62 22.27 50.24
CA GLN A 4 -26.63 23.00 49.40
C GLN A 4 -25.16 22.80 49.82
N ASP A 5 -24.34 22.79 48.78
CA ASP A 5 -22.91 22.48 48.71
C ASP A 5 -22.00 23.44 49.47
N SER A 6 -20.97 22.90 50.14
CA SER A 6 -19.85 23.69 50.66
C SER A 6 -18.52 23.12 50.17
N ASN A 7 -17.98 23.83 49.18
CA ASN A 7 -16.64 23.82 48.62
C ASN A 7 -15.52 23.62 49.67
N LYS A 8 -14.72 22.55 49.54
CA LYS A 8 -13.49 22.34 50.31
C LYS A 8 -12.27 22.39 49.38
N ASN A 9 -11.63 23.55 49.36
CA ASN A 9 -10.32 23.83 48.79
C ASN A 9 -9.35 22.65 48.95
N ARG A 10 -8.93 22.05 47.84
CA ARG A 10 -7.70 21.27 47.74
C ARG A 10 -6.73 22.06 46.88
N THR A 11 -5.82 22.76 47.54
CA THR A 11 -4.65 23.39 46.93
C THR A 11 -3.79 22.29 46.31
N ALA A 12 -3.80 22.18 44.99
CA ALA A 12 -2.90 21.30 44.26
C ALA A 12 -1.48 21.87 44.35
N HIS A 13 -0.60 21.20 45.10
CA HIS A 13 0.83 21.45 44.99
C HIS A 13 1.30 21.05 43.58
N PRO A 14 2.07 21.89 42.87
CA PRO A 14 2.56 21.55 41.55
C PRO A 14 3.49 20.34 41.66
N LYS A 15 3.17 19.27 40.91
CA LYS A 15 4.07 18.12 40.75
C LYS A 15 5.33 18.62 40.04
N GLN A 16 6.47 18.62 40.74
CA GLN A 16 7.77 18.85 40.11
C GLN A 16 8.11 17.64 39.25
N TYR A 17 7.98 17.78 37.94
CA TYR A 17 8.54 16.82 36.99
C TYR A 17 10.01 17.18 36.80
N LEU A 18 10.91 16.25 37.15
CA LEU A 18 12.32 16.35 36.81
C LEU A 18 12.45 16.23 35.29
N VAL A 19 12.64 17.36 34.60
CA VAL A 19 12.92 17.37 33.16
C VAL A 19 14.37 16.93 33.00
N MET A 20 14.58 15.65 32.67
CA MET A 20 15.89 15.19 32.20
C MET A 20 16.13 15.82 30.82
N THR A 21 16.77 16.98 30.78
CA THR A 21 17.30 17.56 29.55
C THR A 21 18.40 16.65 29.03
N HIS A 22 18.04 15.67 28.23
CA HIS A 22 18.99 15.10 27.29
C HIS A 22 19.18 16.18 26.22
N GLU A 23 20.31 16.90 26.28
CA GLU A 23 20.77 17.67 25.15
C GLU A 23 20.92 16.70 23.98
N ILE A 24 19.96 16.76 23.06
CA ILE A 24 20.05 16.03 21.81
C ILE A 24 21.18 16.70 21.05
N ALA A 25 22.34 16.03 20.97
CA ALA A 25 23.45 16.49 20.17
C ALA A 25 22.94 16.86 18.76
N PRO A 26 23.34 18.01 18.20
CA PRO A 26 22.90 18.41 16.88
C PRO A 26 23.24 17.27 15.90
N ARG A 27 22.21 16.74 15.23
CA ARG A 27 22.42 15.74 14.18
C ARG A 27 23.39 16.35 13.18
N LYS A 28 24.57 15.75 13.01
CA LYS A 28 25.43 16.06 11.89
C LYS A 28 24.64 15.76 10.62
N ILE A 29 24.29 16.79 9.86
CA ILE A 29 23.77 16.64 8.51
C ILE A 29 24.95 16.19 7.67
N GLY A 30 25.02 14.90 7.38
CA GLY A 30 26.10 14.30 6.62
C GLY A 30 25.82 12.84 6.31
N GLU A 31 25.10 12.61 5.21
CA GLU A 31 25.51 11.81 4.05
C GLU A 31 24.32 11.76 3.10
N LYS A 32 24.53 12.20 1.84
CA LYS A 32 23.50 12.13 0.81
C LYS A 32 23.18 10.66 0.55
N GLN A 33 22.01 10.22 0.99
CA GLN A 33 21.40 9.01 0.42
C GLN A 33 20.83 9.41 -0.93
N ASP A 34 21.28 8.71 -1.96
CA ASP A 34 20.96 8.80 -3.38
C ASP A 34 19.51 8.40 -3.68
N GLY A 35 18.53 9.05 -3.03
CA GLY A 35 17.12 8.73 -3.24
C GLY A 35 16.11 9.78 -2.78
N SER A 36 16.52 10.86 -2.11
CA SER A 36 15.61 11.99 -1.84
C SER A 36 15.90 13.14 -2.80
N GLU A 37 15.18 13.21 -3.91
CA GLU A 37 15.05 14.46 -4.66
C GLU A 37 14.46 15.51 -3.71
N GLU A 38 15.28 16.46 -3.25
CA GLU A 38 14.79 17.68 -2.64
C GLU A 38 13.83 18.33 -3.64
N ALA A 39 12.58 18.51 -3.25
CA ALA A 39 11.57 19.16 -4.08
C ALA A 39 12.04 20.58 -4.39
N ASN A 40 12.62 20.78 -5.58
CA ASN A 40 12.95 22.09 -6.10
C ASN A 40 11.64 22.85 -6.30
N TYR A 41 11.30 23.72 -5.33
CA TYR A 41 10.12 24.60 -5.34
C TYR A 41 10.13 25.68 -6.47
N GLY A 42 11.07 25.58 -7.41
CA GLY A 42 11.19 26.44 -8.60
C GLY A 42 11.17 25.68 -9.94
N ALA A 43 10.83 24.39 -9.95
CA ALA A 43 10.76 23.61 -11.18
C ALA A 43 9.63 24.13 -12.08
N LYS A 44 9.98 24.51 -13.33
CA LYS A 44 9.04 24.85 -14.40
C LYS A 44 7.98 23.74 -14.49
N ALA A 45 6.70 24.11 -14.50
CA ALA A 45 5.61 23.17 -14.71
C ALA A 45 5.87 22.41 -16.03
N LYS A 46 6.03 21.09 -15.94
CA LYS A 46 6.23 20.24 -17.11
C LYS A 46 4.92 20.17 -17.89
N THR A 47 5.01 20.41 -19.20
CA THR A 47 3.86 20.25 -20.10
C THR A 47 3.73 18.79 -20.53
N VAL A 48 2.56 18.40 -21.02
CA VAL A 48 2.30 17.01 -21.48
C VAL A 48 3.21 16.66 -22.67
N GLU A 49 3.52 17.63 -23.52
CA GLU A 49 4.41 17.47 -24.67
C GLU A 49 5.85 17.15 -24.23
N ASP A 50 6.29 17.72 -23.12
CA ASP A 50 7.62 17.46 -22.56
C ASP A 50 7.68 16.04 -21.98
N LEU A 51 6.62 15.62 -21.27
CA LEU A 51 6.49 14.25 -20.77
C LEU A 51 6.52 13.23 -21.91
N MET A 52 5.79 13.47 -23.00
CA MET A 52 5.75 12.56 -24.14
C MET A 52 7.09 12.41 -24.86
N LYS A 53 7.95 13.44 -24.82
CA LYS A 53 9.31 13.38 -25.39
C LYS A 53 10.29 12.63 -24.48
N GLU A 54 10.14 12.78 -23.17
CA GLU A 54 11.03 12.18 -22.17
C GLU A 54 10.66 10.72 -21.86
N PHE A 55 9.38 10.37 -21.97
CA PHE A 55 8.87 9.06 -21.59
C PHE A 55 9.41 7.95 -22.50
N LYS A 56 10.11 6.99 -21.90
CA LYS A 56 10.64 5.81 -22.59
C LYS A 56 10.47 4.57 -21.72
N ILE A 57 10.15 3.45 -22.36
CA ILE A 57 10.12 2.14 -21.72
C ILE A 57 11.23 1.29 -22.35
N LYS A 58 12.05 0.66 -21.50
CA LYS A 58 13.08 -0.28 -21.94
C LYS A 58 12.81 -1.63 -21.31
N ILE A 59 12.54 -2.63 -22.14
CA ILE A 59 12.36 -4.01 -21.68
C ILE A 59 13.75 -4.60 -21.40
N MET A 60 13.95 -5.09 -20.18
CA MET A 60 15.22 -5.66 -19.73
C MET A 60 15.20 -7.19 -19.83
N LYS A 61 14.10 -7.82 -19.41
CA LYS A 61 13.92 -9.27 -19.46
C LYS A 61 12.44 -9.63 -19.64
N ILE A 62 12.18 -10.65 -20.45
CA ILE A 62 10.90 -11.36 -20.49
C ILE A 62 11.20 -12.83 -20.29
N ASP A 63 10.56 -13.44 -19.30
CA ASP A 63 10.68 -14.85 -18.95
C ASP A 63 9.30 -15.50 -19.01
N GLU A 64 9.00 -16.13 -20.14
CA GLU A 64 7.67 -16.73 -20.39
C GLU A 64 7.44 -17.99 -19.55
N GLU A 65 8.50 -18.73 -19.21
CA GLU A 65 8.39 -19.95 -18.40
C GLU A 65 8.06 -19.61 -16.94
N ASN A 66 8.73 -18.61 -16.37
CA ASN A 66 8.47 -18.15 -15.01
C ASN A 66 7.34 -17.11 -14.89
N MET A 67 6.78 -16.66 -16.02
CA MET A 67 5.75 -15.60 -16.10
C MET A 67 6.20 -14.26 -15.51
N ASP A 68 7.46 -13.90 -15.71
CA ASP A 68 8.09 -12.69 -15.14
C ASP A 68 8.54 -11.70 -16.24
N MET A 69 8.45 -10.40 -15.93
CA MET A 69 8.89 -9.33 -16.83
C MET A 69 9.59 -8.22 -16.04
N GLU A 70 10.74 -7.75 -16.55
CA GLU A 70 11.50 -6.64 -16.00
C GLU A 70 11.66 -5.54 -17.05
N PHE A 71 11.35 -4.30 -16.67
CA PHE A 71 11.43 -3.14 -17.55
C PHE A 71 11.71 -1.84 -16.77
N ASP A 72 12.42 -0.93 -17.43
CA ASP A 72 12.66 0.43 -16.93
C ASP A 72 11.62 1.41 -17.50
N MET A 73 11.04 2.25 -16.64
CA MET A 73 10.24 3.41 -17.04
C MET A 73 11.02 4.69 -16.79
N ILE A 74 11.46 5.34 -17.85
CA ILE A 74 12.29 6.55 -17.80
C ILE A 74 11.41 7.77 -18.11
N GLY A 75 11.59 8.85 -17.36
CA GLY A 75 10.91 10.13 -17.59
C GLY A 75 9.57 10.29 -16.86
N ILE A 76 9.17 9.35 -16.00
CA ILE A 76 7.96 9.49 -15.15
C ILE A 76 8.30 9.88 -13.73
N GLY A 77 7.41 10.66 -13.11
CA GLY A 77 7.50 10.99 -11.70
C GLY A 77 7.08 9.81 -10.79
N PRO A 78 7.60 9.73 -9.55
CA PRO A 78 7.22 8.71 -8.58
C PRO A 78 5.70 8.52 -8.35
N PRO A 79 4.85 9.59 -8.36
CA PRO A 79 3.42 9.43 -8.16
C PRO A 79 2.74 8.55 -9.23
N ILE A 80 3.13 8.72 -10.50
CA ILE A 80 2.57 7.96 -11.63
C ILE A 80 3.04 6.51 -11.56
N ALA A 81 4.33 6.28 -11.29
CA ALA A 81 4.87 4.93 -11.13
C ALA A 81 4.15 4.16 -10.01
N ASN A 82 3.92 4.80 -8.86
CA ASN A 82 3.21 4.19 -7.74
C ASN A 82 1.71 3.98 -8.05
N ALA A 83 1.09 4.85 -8.85
CA ALA A 83 -0.28 4.64 -9.31
C ALA A 83 -0.38 3.36 -10.17
N ILE A 84 0.54 3.17 -11.13
CA ILE A 84 0.61 1.94 -11.94
C ILE A 84 0.79 0.72 -11.04
N ARG A 85 1.74 0.76 -10.09
CA ARG A 85 1.95 -0.34 -9.11
C ARG A 85 0.67 -0.70 -8.36
N ARG A 86 -0.11 0.29 -7.91
CA ARG A 86 -1.38 0.05 -7.20
C ARG A 86 -2.44 -0.55 -8.11
N ILE A 87 -2.56 -0.07 -9.34
CA ILE A 87 -3.50 -0.62 -10.34
C ILE A 87 -3.17 -2.10 -10.60
N LEU A 88 -1.90 -2.42 -10.85
CA LEU A 88 -1.45 -3.80 -11.09
C LEU A 88 -1.77 -4.74 -9.93
N LEU A 89 -1.68 -4.27 -8.69
CA LEU A 89 -1.89 -5.09 -7.50
C LEU A 89 -3.36 -5.27 -7.11
N ALA A 90 -4.22 -4.28 -7.37
CA ALA A 90 -5.54 -4.24 -6.76
C ALA A 90 -6.71 -4.03 -7.74
N GLU A 91 -6.47 -3.44 -8.92
CA GLU A 91 -7.55 -3.00 -9.81
C GLU A 91 -7.66 -3.86 -11.08
N ILE A 92 -6.67 -4.71 -11.36
CA ILE A 92 -6.76 -5.64 -12.50
C ILE A 92 -7.71 -6.78 -12.13
N PRO A 93 -8.82 -6.96 -12.87
CA PRO A 93 -9.75 -8.05 -12.62
C PRO A 93 -9.09 -9.40 -12.96
N THR A 94 -9.20 -10.37 -12.05
CA THR A 94 -8.72 -11.73 -12.22
C THR A 94 -9.82 -12.74 -11.90
N MET A 95 -9.69 -13.97 -12.38
CA MET A 95 -10.64 -15.05 -12.09
C MET A 95 -10.16 -15.88 -10.91
N ALA A 96 -11.04 -16.09 -9.94
CA ALA A 96 -10.80 -16.90 -8.74
C ALA A 96 -12.05 -17.71 -8.37
N ILE A 97 -11.86 -18.71 -7.53
CA ILE A 97 -12.96 -19.56 -7.02
C ILE A 97 -13.59 -18.85 -5.81
N ASP A 98 -14.87 -18.47 -5.93
CA ASP A 98 -15.62 -17.80 -4.86
C ASP A 98 -16.50 -18.77 -4.05
N LYS A 99 -17.27 -19.63 -4.75
CA LYS A 99 -18.24 -20.55 -4.11
C LYS A 99 -17.84 -22.00 -4.33
N ILE A 100 -17.70 -22.74 -3.23
CA ILE A 100 -17.35 -24.17 -3.23
C ILE A 100 -18.44 -24.93 -2.49
N HIS A 101 -19.01 -25.95 -3.13
CA HIS A 101 -19.96 -26.87 -2.51
C HIS A 101 -19.24 -28.17 -2.15
N LEU A 102 -19.14 -28.47 -0.86
CA LEU A 102 -18.50 -29.68 -0.36
C LEU A 102 -19.55 -30.75 -0.07
N TYR A 103 -19.25 -31.99 -0.45
CA TYR A 103 -20.06 -33.15 -0.13
C TYR A 103 -19.24 -34.09 0.75
N ASN A 104 -19.57 -34.12 2.04
CA ASN A 104 -19.01 -35.04 3.03
C ASN A 104 -17.47 -35.06 3.08
N ASN A 105 -16.84 -33.99 3.57
CA ASN A 105 -15.41 -33.99 3.84
C ASN A 105 -15.09 -34.86 5.07
N THR A 106 -14.47 -36.02 4.85
CA THR A 106 -13.99 -36.92 5.92
C THR A 106 -12.50 -36.78 6.20
N THR A 107 -11.85 -35.75 5.65
CA THR A 107 -10.42 -35.51 5.86
C THR A 107 -10.17 -34.84 7.21
N VAL A 108 -8.90 -34.77 7.62
CA VAL A 108 -8.48 -34.10 8.87
C VAL A 108 -8.53 -32.57 8.74
N ILE A 109 -8.53 -32.04 7.52
CA ILE A 109 -8.51 -30.59 7.28
C ILE A 109 -9.94 -30.04 7.38
N PRO A 110 -10.18 -29.02 8.22
CA PRO A 110 -11.48 -28.36 8.29
C PRO A 110 -11.89 -27.74 6.95
N ASP A 111 -13.19 -27.79 6.64
CA ASP A 111 -13.77 -27.31 5.37
C ASP A 111 -13.40 -25.85 5.08
N GLU A 112 -13.41 -24.99 6.09
CA GLU A 112 -13.06 -23.58 5.98
C GLU A 112 -11.60 -23.38 5.52
N VAL A 113 -10.69 -24.20 6.05
CA VAL A 113 -9.27 -24.14 5.69
C VAL A 113 -9.07 -24.68 4.27
N LEU A 114 -9.73 -25.79 3.93
CA LEU A 114 -9.64 -26.39 2.60
C LEU A 114 -10.18 -25.44 1.52
N THR A 115 -11.37 -24.88 1.75
CA THR A 115 -12.03 -23.96 0.81
C THR A 115 -11.24 -22.68 0.63
N HIS A 116 -10.73 -22.08 1.71
CA HIS A 116 -9.88 -20.90 1.64
C HIS A 116 -8.61 -21.16 0.82
N ARG A 117 -7.96 -22.32 1.02
CA ARG A 117 -6.78 -22.69 0.23
C ARG A 117 -7.10 -22.85 -1.26
N ILE A 118 -8.24 -23.47 -1.58
CA ILE A 118 -8.68 -23.63 -2.97
C ILE A 118 -8.99 -22.28 -3.60
N GLY A 119 -9.61 -21.35 -2.86
CA GLY A 119 -9.91 -20.00 -3.32
C GLY A 119 -8.68 -19.18 -3.73
N LEU A 120 -7.51 -19.48 -3.15
CA LEU A 120 -6.25 -18.81 -3.47
C LEU A 120 -5.49 -19.42 -4.66
N VAL A 121 -5.96 -20.53 -5.24
CA VAL A 121 -5.29 -21.15 -6.38
C VAL A 121 -5.61 -20.34 -7.65
N PRO A 122 -4.60 -19.83 -8.37
CA PRO A 122 -4.82 -19.05 -9.59
C PRO A 122 -5.32 -19.95 -10.73
N ILE A 123 -6.31 -19.46 -11.49
CA ILE A 123 -6.85 -20.16 -12.66
C ILE A 123 -6.28 -19.55 -13.94
N LYS A 124 -5.72 -20.38 -14.82
CA LYS A 124 -5.24 -19.97 -16.15
C LYS A 124 -6.41 -19.79 -17.12
N VAL A 125 -7.04 -18.61 -17.07
CA VAL A 125 -8.14 -18.23 -17.96
C VAL A 125 -8.08 -16.72 -18.21
N ASP A 126 -8.50 -16.27 -19.41
CA ASP A 126 -8.57 -14.85 -19.72
C ASP A 126 -9.83 -14.22 -19.09
N PRO A 127 -9.69 -13.29 -18.11
CA PRO A 127 -10.83 -12.67 -17.43
C PRO A 127 -11.69 -11.82 -18.36
N ARG A 128 -11.15 -11.35 -19.50
CA ARG A 128 -11.86 -10.48 -20.44
C ARG A 128 -12.97 -11.19 -21.21
N LEU A 129 -12.96 -12.52 -21.19
CA LEU A 129 -14.01 -13.34 -21.80
C LEU A 129 -15.27 -13.43 -20.93
N PHE A 130 -15.21 -12.91 -19.70
CA PHE A 130 -16.30 -12.97 -18.74
C PHE A 130 -16.81 -11.57 -18.42
N VAL A 131 -18.10 -11.51 -18.10
CA VAL A 131 -18.73 -10.29 -17.58
C VAL A 131 -18.87 -10.45 -16.08
N SER A 132 -18.59 -9.38 -15.34
CA SER A 132 -18.78 -9.40 -13.89
C SER A 132 -20.24 -9.74 -13.57
N LYS A 133 -20.45 -10.66 -12.63
CA LYS A 133 -21.78 -11.00 -12.16
C LYS A 133 -22.27 -9.79 -11.34
N ALA A 134 -23.27 -9.06 -11.85
CA ALA A 134 -23.96 -8.07 -11.05
C ALA A 134 -24.59 -8.79 -9.84
N ASN A 135 -24.29 -8.33 -8.63
CA ASN A 135 -24.79 -8.92 -7.40
C ASN A 135 -26.33 -8.98 -7.44
N GLY A 136 -26.89 -10.17 -7.23
CA GLY A 136 -28.30 -10.38 -6.89
C GLY A 136 -28.49 -10.39 -5.39
#